data_AF-A0A4D7QIY6-F1
#
_entry.id   AF-A0A4D7QIY6-F1
#
_cell.length_a   1.000
_cell.length_b   1.000
_cell.length_c   1.000
_cell.angle_alpha   90.00
_cell.angle_beta   90.00
_cell.angle_gamma   90.00
#
_symmetry.space_group_name_H-M   'P 1'
#
loop_
_entity.id
_entity.type
_entity.pdbx_description
1 polymer ?
#
loop_
_entity_poly.entity_id
_entity_poly.type
_entity_poly.pdbx_seq_one_letter_code
_entity_poly.pdbx_strand_id
1 'polypeptide(L)'
;MIRVVLFLVLLAFLATGAAWIADQPGTVTMVWLGRQIEFEVLTGVIGLVLLAAAIMAAIGILKWLIASPAVAARSMERRRAAKGQDAITRGIVAIGAGDRRSAEKFAAEAEKLAPAAPLTLLLRAQTAQLAGDRPGAEAAFRAMIDKPETRVLGLRGLYVEAQRRSDTAAARAIADEAVKASATAGWAAQAVLEDQGRSGDWDGALTSLERQYAARVIDKDTAKRRRAVLLTAKATMLVDHDPAMAKALAIEANGLASDLVPAATLAGRLLAADGDTRKASRLLEAAWKLSPHPDLAETYAIARSGDSRLDQLKRVEHLARSTPSHPESLLAVARAAIDAGEFAVARRALEEATGSAPTQRACLLMAELSAKDGNDQGHAREWMARALRAARDPVWTADGQTSDVWLPVSPVTGRLDAFEWKVPVAELGGPILHVDDVLADAHEPETPVIDMLPAAAPEPAPVEIVAEPVVPAPPMAEPAPPVAQYAAEVELAARVPEPANKDRSVPAETVFPIARAPDDPGPDQPATPPKRLSLFGS
;
A
#
# COMPACT_ATOMS: atom_id res chain seq x y z
N MET A 1 29.37 -43.44 -31.62
CA MET A 1 29.94 -44.10 -32.82
C MET A 1 31.10 -45.05 -32.47
N ILE A 2 32.19 -44.60 -31.83
CA ILE A 2 33.38 -45.42 -31.50
C ILE A 2 33.06 -46.84 -30.98
N ARG A 3 32.15 -47.00 -30.01
CA ARG A 3 31.76 -48.33 -29.46
C ARG A 3 31.23 -49.32 -30.52
N VAL A 4 30.61 -48.84 -31.60
CA VAL A 4 30.10 -49.69 -32.70
C VAL A 4 31.23 -50.12 -33.63
N VAL A 5 32.15 -49.21 -33.96
CA VAL A 5 33.34 -49.52 -34.77
C VAL A 5 34.22 -50.53 -34.05
N LEU A 6 34.45 -50.36 -32.75
CA LEU A 6 35.26 -51.26 -31.94
C LEU A 6 34.59 -52.64 -31.81
N PHE A 7 33.26 -52.70 -31.72
CA PHE A 7 32.51 -53.96 -31.76
C PHE A 7 32.59 -54.67 -33.13
N LEU A 8 32.52 -53.92 -34.24
CA LEU A 8 32.68 -54.48 -35.59
C LEU A 8 34.09 -55.03 -35.84
N VAL A 9 35.14 -54.32 -35.38
CA VAL A 9 36.53 -54.81 -35.47
C VAL A 9 36.72 -56.08 -34.62
N LEU A 10 36.16 -56.10 -33.39
CA LEU A 10 36.18 -57.28 -32.54
C LEU A 10 35.44 -58.47 -33.17
N LEU A 11 34.25 -58.23 -33.75
CA LEU A 11 33.44 -59.25 -34.42
C LEU A 11 34.15 -59.81 -35.66
N ALA A 12 34.81 -58.97 -36.45
CA ALA A 12 35.64 -59.41 -37.58
C ALA A 12 36.80 -60.29 -37.09
N PHE A 13 37.49 -59.89 -36.02
CA PHE A 13 38.57 -60.70 -35.42
C PHE A 13 38.08 -62.06 -34.91
N LEU A 14 36.90 -62.11 -34.26
CA LEU A 14 36.27 -63.37 -33.85
C LEU A 14 35.88 -64.24 -35.05
N ALA A 15 35.33 -63.64 -36.12
CA ALA A 15 34.95 -64.39 -37.33
C ALA A 15 36.17 -64.99 -38.04
N THR A 16 37.25 -64.22 -38.21
CA THR A 16 38.51 -64.73 -38.78
C THR A 16 39.15 -65.79 -37.90
N GLY A 17 39.17 -65.60 -36.57
CA GLY A 17 39.68 -66.59 -35.63
C GLY A 17 38.86 -67.90 -35.63
N ALA A 18 37.53 -67.82 -35.70
CA ALA A 18 36.65 -68.98 -35.78
C ALA A 18 36.83 -69.75 -37.10
N ALA A 19 36.96 -69.06 -38.23
CA ALA A 19 37.24 -69.68 -39.53
C ALA A 19 38.59 -70.42 -39.52
N TRP A 20 39.66 -69.77 -39.03
CA TRP A 20 40.99 -70.38 -38.96
C TRP A 20 41.06 -71.60 -38.03
N ILE A 21 40.21 -71.66 -37.00
CA ILE A 21 40.06 -72.82 -36.11
C ILE A 21 39.24 -73.94 -36.77
N ALA A 22 38.27 -73.63 -37.63
CA ALA A 22 37.46 -74.62 -38.33
C ALA A 22 38.26 -75.41 -39.39
N ASP A 23 39.27 -74.79 -40.00
CA ASP A 23 40.15 -75.42 -41.01
C ASP A 23 41.24 -76.33 -40.40
N GLN A 24 41.29 -76.51 -39.08
CA GLN A 24 42.32 -77.29 -38.36
C GLN A 24 41.74 -78.59 -37.76
N PRO A 25 41.78 -79.74 -38.48
CA PRO A 25 41.26 -81.02 -37.99
C PRO A 25 42.19 -81.63 -36.93
N GLY A 26 42.00 -81.23 -35.67
CA GLY A 26 42.67 -81.79 -34.50
C GLY A 26 41.69 -82.37 -33.48
N THR A 27 42.12 -83.42 -32.76
CA THR A 27 41.45 -83.92 -31.56
C THR A 27 42.19 -83.46 -30.31
N VAL A 28 41.44 -83.01 -29.30
CA VAL A 28 41.95 -82.66 -27.98
C VAL A 28 41.52 -83.76 -27.01
N THR A 29 42.49 -84.52 -26.51
CA THR A 29 42.25 -85.59 -25.54
C THR A 29 42.39 -85.03 -24.12
N MET A 30 41.26 -84.89 -23.42
CA MET A 30 41.27 -84.49 -22.00
C MET A 30 41.10 -85.73 -21.11
N VAL A 31 42.01 -85.90 -20.16
CA VAL A 31 41.99 -87.02 -19.21
C VAL A 31 41.45 -86.54 -17.86
N TRP A 32 40.25 -86.97 -17.48
CA TRP A 32 39.58 -86.57 -16.24
C TRP A 32 39.21 -87.81 -15.43
N LEU A 33 39.74 -87.93 -14.19
CA LEU A 33 39.59 -89.11 -13.31
C LEU A 33 39.81 -90.46 -14.03
N GLY A 34 40.81 -90.53 -14.92
CA GLY A 34 41.15 -91.75 -15.67
C GLY A 34 40.22 -92.09 -16.83
N ARG A 35 39.12 -91.34 -17.04
CA ARG A 35 38.41 -91.34 -18.32
C ARG A 35 39.13 -90.43 -19.30
N GLN A 36 39.54 -91.00 -20.43
CA GLN A 36 39.84 -90.24 -21.64
C GLN A 36 38.51 -89.80 -22.25
N ILE A 37 38.38 -88.51 -22.54
CA ILE A 37 37.28 -87.98 -23.33
C ILE A 37 37.90 -87.21 -24.49
N GLU A 38 37.67 -87.73 -25.70
CA GLU A 38 38.16 -87.13 -26.93
C GLU A 38 37.14 -86.11 -27.42
N PHE A 39 37.59 -84.88 -27.64
CA PHE A 39 36.77 -83.82 -28.21
C PHE A 39 37.42 -83.27 -29.47
N GLU A 40 36.60 -82.98 -30.48
CA GLU A 40 37.02 -82.19 -31.64
C GLU A 40 37.37 -80.76 -31.19
N VAL A 41 38.44 -80.17 -31.75
CA VAL A 41 38.93 -78.82 -31.38
C VAL A 41 37.79 -77.79 -31.35
N LEU A 42 36.88 -77.84 -32.32
CA LEU A 42 35.72 -76.96 -32.42
C LEU A 42 34.82 -77.01 -31.16
N THR A 43 34.58 -78.21 -30.62
CA THR A 43 33.78 -78.41 -29.40
C THR A 43 34.47 -77.81 -28.18
N GLY A 44 35.79 -77.98 -28.07
CA GLY A 44 36.59 -77.39 -26.97
C GLY A 44 36.58 -75.86 -26.99
N VAL A 45 36.70 -75.25 -28.17
CA VAL A 45 36.67 -73.79 -28.34
C VAL A 45 35.27 -73.24 -28.06
N ILE A 46 34.20 -73.89 -28.52
CA ILE A 46 32.81 -73.52 -28.18
C ILE A 46 32.59 -73.58 -26.66
N GLY A 47 33.07 -74.64 -25.99
CA GLY A 47 33.00 -74.78 -24.54
C GLY A 47 33.72 -73.64 -23.80
N LEU A 48 34.91 -73.24 -24.25
CA LEU A 48 35.67 -72.12 -23.68
C LEU A 48 34.96 -70.77 -23.87
N VAL A 49 34.37 -70.52 -25.04
CA VAL A 49 33.60 -69.30 -25.33
C VAL A 49 32.34 -69.24 -24.47
N LEU A 50 31.61 -70.36 -24.30
CA LEU A 50 30.46 -70.46 -23.42
C LEU A 50 30.84 -70.23 -21.94
N LEU A 51 31.97 -70.76 -21.49
CA LEU A 51 32.49 -70.53 -20.13
C LEU A 51 32.85 -69.05 -19.91
N ALA A 52 33.53 -68.42 -20.86
CA ALA A 52 33.86 -67.00 -20.80
C ALA A 52 32.60 -66.11 -20.81
N ALA A 53 31.59 -66.46 -21.62
CA ALA A 53 30.29 -65.79 -21.62
C ALA A 53 29.54 -65.95 -20.30
N ALA A 54 29.56 -67.15 -19.70
CA ALA A 54 28.96 -67.42 -18.39
C ALA A 54 29.65 -66.62 -17.27
N ILE A 55 30.98 -66.52 -17.29
CA ILE A 55 31.77 -65.70 -16.33
C ILE A 55 31.44 -64.21 -16.51
N MET A 56 31.38 -63.70 -17.75
CA MET A 56 30.96 -62.30 -18.00
C MET A 56 29.51 -62.05 -17.55
N ALA A 57 28.60 -62.99 -17.77
CA ALA A 57 27.21 -62.90 -17.29
C ALA A 57 27.16 -62.87 -15.76
N ALA A 58 27.90 -63.75 -15.08
CA ALA A 58 27.98 -63.77 -13.61
C ALA A 58 28.55 -62.46 -13.03
N ILE A 59 29.62 -61.93 -13.63
CA ILE A 59 30.20 -60.62 -13.24
C ILE A 59 29.20 -59.47 -13.52
N GLY A 60 28.46 -59.55 -14.63
CA GLY A 60 27.39 -58.59 -14.98
C GLY A 60 26.24 -58.60 -13.98
N ILE A 61 25.75 -59.79 -13.62
CA ILE A 61 24.70 -60.01 -12.61
C ILE A 61 25.17 -59.52 -11.24
N LEU A 62 26.40 -59.85 -10.83
CA LEU A 62 26.97 -59.40 -9.55
C LEU A 62 27.11 -57.88 -9.49
N LYS A 63 27.63 -57.24 -10.56
CA LYS A 63 27.68 -55.77 -10.67
C LYS A 63 26.29 -55.14 -10.66
N TRP A 64 25.31 -55.73 -11.32
CA TRP A 64 23.92 -55.27 -11.30
C TRP A 64 23.33 -55.37 -9.90
N LEU A 65 23.53 -56.49 -9.19
CA LEU A 65 23.02 -56.71 -7.84
C LEU A 65 23.62 -55.72 -6.82
N ILE A 66 24.92 -55.40 -6.95
CA ILE A 66 25.62 -54.42 -6.10
C ILE A 66 25.22 -52.97 -6.44
N ALA A 67 25.01 -52.65 -7.73
CA ALA A 67 24.61 -51.30 -8.15
C ALA A 67 23.10 -51.01 -7.99
N SER A 68 22.27 -52.04 -8.03
CA SER A 68 20.81 -51.97 -7.90
C SER A 68 20.32 -51.14 -6.69
N PRO A 69 20.78 -51.36 -5.44
CA PRO A 69 20.33 -50.56 -4.30
C PRO A 69 20.62 -49.05 -4.46
N ALA A 70 21.75 -48.67 -5.06
CA ALA A 70 22.09 -47.26 -5.29
C ALA A 70 21.19 -46.61 -6.37
N VAL A 71 20.81 -47.35 -7.40
CA VAL A 71 19.87 -46.88 -8.44
C VAL A 71 18.43 -46.83 -7.91
N ALA A 72 18.02 -47.84 -7.14
CA ALA A 72 16.72 -47.92 -6.50
C ALA A 72 16.52 -46.79 -5.48
N ALA A 73 17.50 -46.54 -4.60
CA ALA A 73 17.47 -45.45 -3.63
C ALA A 73 17.28 -44.08 -4.32
N ARG A 74 18.09 -43.77 -5.35
CA ARG A 74 17.95 -42.53 -6.14
C ARG A 74 16.60 -42.41 -6.85
N SER A 75 16.00 -43.53 -7.26
CA SER A 75 14.65 -43.56 -7.85
C SER A 75 13.56 -43.29 -6.81
N MET A 76 13.66 -43.89 -5.62
CA MET A 76 12.74 -43.65 -4.50
C MET A 76 12.86 -42.22 -3.96
N GLU A 77 14.06 -41.68 -3.87
CA GLU A 77 14.35 -40.29 -3.48
C GLU A 77 13.72 -39.29 -4.46
N ARG A 78 13.90 -39.48 -5.77
CA ARG A 78 13.23 -38.68 -6.82
C ARG A 78 11.69 -38.76 -6.71
N ARG A 79 11.13 -39.94 -6.45
CA ARG A 79 9.68 -40.12 -6.23
C ARG A 79 9.20 -39.43 -4.96
N ARG A 80 9.99 -39.44 -3.87
CA ARG A 80 9.70 -38.74 -2.60
C ARG A 80 9.72 -37.22 -2.81
N ALA A 81 10.72 -36.70 -3.51
CA ALA A 81 10.84 -35.28 -3.84
C ALA A 81 9.66 -34.79 -4.72
N ALA A 82 9.32 -35.55 -5.78
CA ALA A 82 8.19 -35.22 -6.65
C ALA A 82 6.85 -35.20 -5.90
N LYS A 83 6.60 -36.19 -5.01
CA LYS A 83 5.42 -36.17 -4.12
C LYS A 83 5.44 -34.99 -3.14
N GLY A 84 6.62 -34.61 -2.64
CA GLY A 84 6.77 -33.44 -1.78
C GLY A 84 6.40 -32.14 -2.52
N GLN A 85 6.84 -31.98 -3.76
CA GLN A 85 6.49 -30.84 -4.62
C GLN A 85 4.99 -30.79 -4.94
N ASP A 86 4.36 -31.95 -5.21
CA ASP A 86 2.91 -32.08 -5.42
C ASP A 86 2.13 -31.68 -4.15
N ALA A 87 2.52 -32.20 -2.98
CA ALA A 87 1.95 -31.81 -1.69
C ALA A 87 2.12 -30.30 -1.40
N ILE A 88 3.29 -29.72 -1.66
CA ILE A 88 3.53 -28.28 -1.51
C ILE A 88 2.58 -27.48 -2.42
N THR A 89 2.45 -27.89 -3.67
CA THR A 89 1.60 -27.22 -4.67
C THR A 89 0.13 -27.23 -4.24
N ARG A 90 -0.38 -28.40 -3.83
CA ARG A 90 -1.76 -28.55 -3.32
C ARG A 90 -1.99 -27.78 -2.01
N GLY A 91 -0.99 -27.73 -1.12
CA GLY A 91 -1.05 -26.95 0.12
C GLY A 91 -1.18 -25.45 -0.14
N ILE A 92 -0.39 -24.90 -1.06
CA ILE A 92 -0.47 -23.48 -1.47
C ILE A 92 -1.84 -23.16 -2.10
N VAL A 93 -2.34 -24.03 -2.99
CA VAL A 93 -3.67 -23.89 -3.58
C VAL A 93 -4.78 -23.94 -2.51
N ALA A 94 -4.68 -24.85 -1.53
CA ALA A 94 -5.64 -24.94 -0.43
C ALA A 94 -5.63 -23.69 0.47
N ILE A 95 -4.47 -23.08 0.73
CA ILE A 95 -4.38 -21.78 1.43
C ILE A 95 -5.06 -20.68 0.61
N GLY A 96 -4.78 -20.60 -0.70
CA GLY A 96 -5.42 -19.63 -1.60
C GLY A 96 -6.93 -19.79 -1.71
N ALA A 97 -7.45 -21.01 -1.56
CA ALA A 97 -8.88 -21.30 -1.51
C ALA A 97 -9.50 -21.19 -0.10
N GLY A 98 -8.71 -20.90 0.95
CA GLY A 98 -9.17 -20.85 2.34
C GLY A 98 -9.50 -22.20 2.98
N ASP A 99 -9.26 -23.34 2.31
CA ASP A 99 -9.46 -24.67 2.90
C ASP A 99 -8.32 -25.03 3.85
N ARG A 100 -8.47 -24.56 5.10
CA ARG A 100 -7.56 -24.87 6.21
C ARG A 100 -7.32 -26.37 6.38
N ARG A 101 -8.33 -27.24 6.24
CA ARG A 101 -8.20 -28.68 6.52
C ARG A 101 -7.35 -29.38 5.46
N SER A 102 -7.57 -29.05 4.18
CA SER A 102 -6.70 -29.56 3.10
C SER A 102 -5.30 -28.95 3.19
N ALA A 103 -5.18 -27.67 3.53
CA ALA A 103 -3.89 -27.01 3.70
C ALA A 103 -3.03 -27.67 4.80
N GLU A 104 -3.58 -27.85 6.00
CA GLU A 104 -2.93 -28.56 7.12
C GLU A 104 -2.51 -29.98 6.74
N LYS A 105 -3.38 -30.73 6.05
CA LYS A 105 -3.10 -32.09 5.59
C LYS A 105 -1.93 -32.11 4.60
N PHE A 106 -1.93 -31.24 3.60
CA PHE A 106 -0.88 -31.19 2.58
C PHE A 106 0.44 -30.62 3.13
N ALA A 107 0.40 -29.70 4.11
CA ALA A 107 1.58 -29.26 4.84
C ALA A 107 2.22 -30.41 5.64
N ALA A 108 1.43 -31.20 6.36
CA ALA A 108 1.91 -32.37 7.09
C ALA A 108 2.43 -33.50 6.18
N GLU A 109 1.92 -33.61 4.94
CA GLU A 109 2.45 -34.51 3.92
C GLU A 109 3.78 -33.98 3.33
N ALA A 110 3.84 -32.68 3.00
CA ALA A 110 5.07 -32.03 2.55
C ALA A 110 6.20 -32.11 3.60
N GLU A 111 5.89 -31.93 4.89
CA GLU A 111 6.85 -32.07 6.00
C GLU A 111 7.38 -33.50 6.13
N LYS A 112 6.53 -34.52 5.99
CA LYS A 112 6.98 -35.92 5.99
C LYS A 112 7.85 -36.27 4.79
N LEU A 113 7.57 -35.67 3.62
CA LEU A 113 8.27 -35.99 2.38
C LEU A 113 9.57 -35.20 2.20
N ALA A 114 9.56 -33.90 2.49
CA ALA A 114 10.66 -32.95 2.25
C ALA A 114 10.77 -31.90 3.38
N PRO A 115 11.08 -32.29 4.63
CA PRO A 115 11.08 -31.38 5.80
C PRO A 115 12.12 -30.26 5.68
N ALA A 116 13.23 -30.51 4.99
CA ALA A 116 14.31 -29.56 4.85
C ALA A 116 14.07 -28.49 3.75
N ALA A 117 13.06 -28.64 2.89
CA ALA A 117 12.88 -27.76 1.74
C ALA A 117 12.32 -26.37 2.14
N PRO A 118 12.85 -25.26 1.59
CA PRO A 118 12.37 -23.89 1.83
C PRO A 118 10.84 -23.71 1.80
N LEU A 119 10.20 -24.22 0.75
CA LEU A 119 8.75 -24.06 0.55
C LEU A 119 7.92 -24.89 1.54
N THR A 120 8.46 -25.98 2.10
CA THR A 120 7.79 -26.76 3.16
C THR A 120 7.69 -25.96 4.45
N LEU A 121 8.77 -25.24 4.82
CA LEU A 121 8.77 -24.39 6.01
C LEU A 121 7.82 -23.21 5.84
N LEU A 122 7.82 -22.55 4.68
CA LEU A 122 6.86 -21.49 4.35
C LEU A 122 5.42 -22.01 4.43
N LEU A 123 5.14 -23.15 3.79
CA LEU A 123 3.81 -23.77 3.81
C LEU A 123 3.36 -24.05 5.26
N ARG A 124 4.22 -24.66 6.09
CA ARG A 124 3.95 -24.91 7.50
C ARG A 124 3.63 -23.62 8.28
N ALA A 125 4.40 -22.55 8.08
CA ALA A 125 4.17 -21.25 8.73
C ALA A 125 2.82 -20.65 8.33
N GLN A 126 2.49 -20.65 7.03
CA GLN A 126 1.23 -20.12 6.52
C GLN A 126 0.01 -20.96 6.97
N THR A 127 0.13 -22.29 7.03
CA THR A 127 -0.94 -23.13 7.60
C THR A 127 -1.15 -22.89 9.09
N ALA A 128 -0.08 -22.67 9.84
CA ALA A 128 -0.18 -22.34 11.27
C ALA A 128 -0.84 -20.96 11.47
N GLN A 129 -0.49 -19.95 10.66
CA GLN A 129 -1.18 -18.65 10.65
C GLN A 129 -2.67 -18.79 10.29
N LEU A 130 -3.01 -19.58 9.26
CA LEU A 130 -4.40 -19.85 8.86
C LEU A 130 -5.20 -20.62 9.93
N ALA A 131 -4.52 -21.39 10.79
CA ALA A 131 -5.10 -22.09 11.93
C ALA A 131 -5.16 -21.25 13.22
N GLY A 132 -4.53 -20.08 13.26
CA GLY A 132 -4.35 -19.28 14.47
C GLY A 132 -3.26 -19.78 15.42
N ASP A 133 -2.50 -20.80 15.04
CA ASP A 133 -1.35 -21.36 15.78
C ASP A 133 -0.13 -20.43 15.66
N ARG A 134 -0.15 -19.33 16.41
CA ARG A 134 0.98 -18.39 16.47
C ARG A 134 2.30 -19.06 16.93
N PRO A 135 2.33 -19.94 17.96
CA PRO A 135 3.55 -20.67 18.33
C PRO A 135 4.12 -21.53 17.21
N GLY A 136 3.27 -22.27 16.48
CA GLY A 136 3.68 -23.07 15.32
C GLY A 136 4.19 -22.22 14.16
N ALA A 137 3.57 -21.07 13.91
CA ALA A 137 4.03 -20.10 12.92
C ALA A 137 5.40 -19.51 13.29
N GLU A 138 5.60 -19.06 14.54
CA GLU A 138 6.91 -18.58 15.00
C GLU A 138 7.99 -19.65 14.88
N ALA A 139 7.71 -20.89 15.26
CA ALA A 139 8.67 -21.99 15.17
C ALA A 139 9.09 -22.25 13.71
N ALA A 140 8.14 -22.21 12.78
CA ALA A 140 8.41 -22.35 11.34
C ALA A 140 9.19 -21.16 10.76
N PHE A 141 8.90 -19.93 11.20
CA PHE A 141 9.67 -18.73 10.81
C PHE A 141 11.10 -18.72 11.40
N ARG A 142 11.30 -19.17 12.66
CA ARG A 142 12.64 -19.35 13.24
C ARG A 142 13.44 -20.40 12.46
N ALA A 143 12.85 -21.55 12.13
CA ALA A 143 13.49 -22.58 11.30
C ALA A 143 13.81 -22.15 9.86
N MET A 144 13.25 -21.01 9.39
CA MET A 144 13.62 -20.38 8.13
C MET A 144 14.83 -19.43 8.25
N ILE A 145 15.19 -18.98 9.46
CA ILE A 145 16.33 -18.07 9.70
C ILE A 145 17.67 -18.83 9.61
N ASP A 146 17.68 -20.11 9.98
CA ASP A 146 18.84 -21.00 9.96
C ASP A 146 19.41 -21.28 8.55
N LYS A 147 18.67 -20.94 7.49
CA LYS A 147 19.03 -21.22 6.09
C LYS A 147 19.12 -19.92 5.27
N PRO A 148 20.20 -19.70 4.50
CA PRO A 148 20.39 -18.44 3.78
C PRO A 148 19.30 -18.17 2.74
N GLU A 149 18.74 -19.20 2.10
CA GLU A 149 17.69 -19.07 1.08
C GLU A 149 16.35 -18.60 1.64
N THR A 150 16.09 -18.83 2.93
CA THR A 150 14.82 -18.45 3.59
C THR A 150 14.98 -17.37 4.66
N ARG A 151 16.20 -16.94 5.01
CA ARG A 151 16.43 -16.07 6.17
C ARG A 151 15.61 -14.79 6.17
N VAL A 152 15.61 -14.06 5.06
CA VAL A 152 14.86 -12.81 4.89
C VAL A 152 13.34 -13.03 4.98
N LEU A 153 12.85 -14.21 4.56
CA LEU A 153 11.43 -14.58 4.62
C LEU A 153 11.01 -14.99 6.03
N GLY A 154 11.87 -15.73 6.76
CA GLY A 154 11.69 -16.03 8.18
C GLY A 154 11.64 -14.76 9.03
N LEU A 155 12.58 -13.83 8.80
CA LEU A 155 12.59 -12.52 9.45
C LEU A 155 11.35 -11.70 9.11
N ARG A 156 10.88 -11.68 7.85
CA ARG A 156 9.61 -11.00 7.49
C ARG A 156 8.40 -11.57 8.25
N GLY A 157 8.34 -12.89 8.41
CA GLY A 157 7.27 -13.55 9.17
C GLY A 157 7.29 -13.16 10.66
N LEU A 158 8.46 -13.22 11.31
CA LEU A 158 8.59 -12.78 12.70
C LEU A 158 8.31 -11.27 12.87
N TYR A 159 8.70 -10.44 11.91
CA TYR A 159 8.42 -8.99 11.92
C TYR A 159 6.90 -8.69 11.92
N VAL A 160 6.11 -9.42 11.10
CA VAL A 160 4.65 -9.30 11.09
C VAL A 160 4.03 -9.80 12.41
N GLU A 161 4.51 -10.93 12.96
CA GLU A 161 4.03 -11.41 14.26
C GLU A 161 4.51 -10.56 15.46
N ALA A 162 5.58 -9.78 15.33
CA ALA A 162 5.99 -8.76 16.31
C ALA A 162 5.05 -7.54 16.26
N GLN A 163 4.79 -6.99 15.06
CA GLN A 163 3.80 -5.92 14.86
C GLN A 163 2.39 -6.31 15.37
N ARG A 164 1.95 -7.55 15.13
CA ARG A 164 0.67 -8.10 15.63
C ARG A 164 0.57 -8.21 17.16
N ARG A 165 1.69 -8.06 17.88
CA ARG A 165 1.75 -7.95 19.35
C ARG A 165 1.98 -6.52 19.84
N SER A 166 2.12 -5.56 18.92
CA SER A 166 2.61 -4.21 19.21
C SER A 166 4.01 -4.19 19.84
N ASP A 167 4.81 -5.24 19.64
CA ASP A 167 6.20 -5.32 20.13
C ASP A 167 7.14 -4.60 19.15
N THR A 168 7.21 -3.28 19.28
CA THR A 168 8.05 -2.40 18.45
C THR A 168 9.53 -2.68 18.62
N ALA A 169 9.98 -3.07 19.82
CA ALA A 169 11.38 -3.37 20.11
C ALA A 169 11.85 -4.64 19.38
N ALA A 170 11.06 -5.72 19.43
CA ALA A 170 11.35 -6.91 18.63
C ALA A 170 11.22 -6.63 17.13
N ALA A 171 10.20 -5.87 16.71
CA ALA A 171 10.01 -5.50 15.31
C ALA A 171 11.23 -4.73 14.74
N ARG A 172 11.74 -3.71 15.46
CA ARG A 172 12.97 -2.98 15.08
C ARG A 172 14.16 -3.93 14.97
N ALA A 173 14.40 -4.77 15.97
CA ALA A 173 15.53 -5.70 15.99
C ALA A 173 15.51 -6.71 14.82
N ILE A 174 14.32 -7.22 14.47
CA ILE A 174 14.13 -8.14 13.34
C ILE A 174 14.33 -7.43 12.00
N ALA A 175 13.86 -6.19 11.86
CA ALA A 175 14.07 -5.38 10.65
C ALA A 175 15.56 -5.02 10.47
N ASP A 176 16.24 -4.63 11.55
CA ASP A 176 17.69 -4.40 11.60
C ASP A 176 18.49 -5.65 11.20
N GLU A 177 18.07 -6.85 11.63
CA GLU A 177 18.70 -8.10 11.19
C GLU A 177 18.42 -8.38 9.71
N ALA A 178 17.20 -8.12 9.22
CA ALA A 178 16.83 -8.36 7.83
C ALA A 178 17.59 -7.44 6.85
N VAL A 179 17.84 -6.18 7.22
CA VAL A 179 18.71 -5.27 6.43
C VAL A 179 20.16 -5.77 6.42
N LYS A 180 20.68 -6.29 7.54
CA LYS A 180 22.03 -6.90 7.61
C LYS A 180 22.13 -8.20 6.80
N ALA A 181 21.05 -8.98 6.73
CA ALA A 181 20.97 -10.23 5.97
C ALA A 181 20.80 -10.00 4.46
N SER A 182 20.09 -8.94 4.04
CA SER A 182 20.02 -8.52 2.64
C SER A 182 19.69 -7.04 2.49
N ALA A 183 20.60 -6.28 1.88
CA ALA A 183 20.39 -4.87 1.56
C ALA A 183 19.27 -4.63 0.52
N THR A 184 18.86 -5.66 -0.24
CA THR A 184 17.74 -5.57 -1.19
C THR A 184 16.38 -5.89 -0.57
N ALA A 185 16.32 -6.20 0.73
CA ALA A 185 15.08 -6.43 1.46
C ALA A 185 14.33 -5.10 1.71
N GLY A 186 13.71 -4.54 0.68
CA GLY A 186 13.08 -3.22 0.73
C GLY A 186 12.04 -3.04 1.85
N TRP A 187 11.31 -4.10 2.22
CA TRP A 187 10.37 -4.07 3.36
C TRP A 187 11.09 -3.82 4.70
N ALA A 188 12.30 -4.37 4.88
CA ALA A 188 13.07 -4.22 6.11
C ALA A 188 13.78 -2.87 6.16
N ALA A 189 14.32 -2.42 5.02
CA ALA A 189 14.95 -1.12 4.93
C ALA A 189 13.93 0.02 5.12
N GLN A 190 12.70 -0.14 4.60
CA GLN A 190 11.58 0.76 4.87
C GLN A 190 11.19 0.72 6.36
N ALA A 191 11.02 -0.46 6.96
CA ALA A 191 10.67 -0.61 8.38
C ALA A 191 11.68 0.06 9.33
N VAL A 192 12.99 -0.12 9.11
CA VAL A 192 14.05 0.56 9.87
C VAL A 192 13.95 2.08 9.70
N LEU A 193 13.73 2.56 8.48
CA LEU A 193 13.62 3.99 8.18
C LEU A 193 12.37 4.64 8.82
N GLU A 194 11.25 3.92 8.87
CA GLU A 194 10.00 4.35 9.54
C GLU A 194 10.14 4.37 11.07
N ASP A 195 10.89 3.42 11.65
CA ASP A 195 11.16 3.38 13.09
C ASP A 195 12.14 4.49 13.51
N GLN A 196 13.22 4.72 12.73
CA GLN A 196 14.14 5.84 12.92
C GLN A 196 13.43 7.20 12.80
N GLY A 197 12.52 7.33 11.83
CA GLY A 197 11.67 8.51 11.67
C GLY A 197 10.76 8.76 12.88
N ARG A 198 10.13 7.72 13.44
CA ARG A 198 9.36 7.83 14.70
C ARG A 198 10.23 8.20 15.89
N SER A 199 11.47 7.69 15.97
CA SER A 199 12.37 7.95 17.10
C SER A 199 13.17 9.26 16.99
N GLY A 200 12.98 10.05 15.93
CA GLY A 200 13.75 11.28 15.68
C GLY A 200 15.23 11.04 15.33
N ASP A 201 15.61 9.82 14.95
CA ASP A 201 16.97 9.45 14.55
C ASP A 201 17.22 9.86 13.09
N TRP A 202 17.26 11.17 12.83
CA TRP A 202 17.39 11.72 11.49
C TRP A 202 18.74 11.38 10.82
N ASP A 203 19.82 11.30 11.60
CA ASP A 203 21.15 10.93 11.09
C ASP A 203 21.26 9.44 10.75
N GLY A 204 20.68 8.57 11.58
CA GLY A 204 20.51 7.17 11.25
C GLY A 204 19.58 6.97 10.04
N ALA A 205 18.48 7.73 9.95
CA ALA A 205 17.54 7.68 8.83
C ALA A 205 18.20 8.12 7.50
N LEU A 206 19.00 9.19 7.51
CA LEU A 206 19.79 9.62 6.33
C LEU A 206 20.78 8.52 5.91
N THR A 207 21.48 7.91 6.88
CA THR A 207 22.40 6.78 6.62
C THR A 207 21.66 5.57 6.03
N SER A 208 20.47 5.25 6.52
CA SER A 208 19.61 4.17 6.01
C SER A 208 19.11 4.46 4.59
N LEU A 209 18.76 5.71 4.29
CA LEU A 209 18.32 6.15 2.96
C LEU A 209 19.45 6.05 1.93
N GLU A 210 20.67 6.46 2.27
CA GLU A 210 21.83 6.33 1.39
C GLU A 210 22.15 4.85 1.08
N ARG A 211 21.97 3.94 2.07
CA ARG A 211 22.07 2.50 1.86
C ARG A 211 20.98 1.95 0.92
N GLN A 212 19.72 2.40 1.06
CA GLN A 212 18.63 2.01 0.15
C GLN A 212 18.93 2.42 -1.30
N TYR A 213 19.43 3.64 -1.50
CA TYR A 213 19.79 4.14 -2.83
C TYR A 213 21.00 3.39 -3.42
N ALA A 214 22.05 3.15 -2.62
CA ALA A 214 23.21 2.35 -3.03
C ALA A 214 22.84 0.91 -3.40
N ALA A 215 21.89 0.30 -2.69
CA ALA A 215 21.33 -1.02 -2.97
C ALA A 215 20.30 -1.03 -4.13
N ARG A 216 19.99 0.13 -4.72
CA ARG A 216 18.97 0.33 -5.78
C ARG A 216 17.56 -0.16 -5.38
N VAL A 217 17.24 -0.06 -4.09
CA VAL A 217 15.88 -0.32 -3.55
C VAL A 217 14.93 0.84 -3.88
N ILE A 218 15.48 2.05 -4.05
CA ILE A 218 14.77 3.26 -4.45
C ILE A 218 15.49 3.91 -5.64
N ASP A 219 14.75 4.67 -6.44
CA ASP A 219 15.29 5.48 -7.52
C ASP A 219 15.94 6.78 -6.98
N LYS A 220 16.52 7.55 -7.90
CA LYS A 220 17.28 8.78 -7.61
C LYS A 220 16.41 9.92 -7.08
N ASP A 221 15.19 10.07 -7.58
CA ASP A 221 14.36 11.23 -7.29
C ASP A 221 13.50 10.99 -6.03
N THR A 222 13.04 9.76 -5.80
CA THR A 222 12.58 9.32 -4.46
C THR A 222 13.68 9.50 -3.41
N ALA A 223 14.94 9.16 -3.71
CA ALA A 223 16.06 9.36 -2.78
C ALA A 223 16.29 10.85 -2.46
N LYS A 224 16.28 11.75 -3.46
CA LYS A 224 16.35 13.21 -3.22
C LYS A 224 15.20 13.69 -2.34
N ARG A 225 13.95 13.32 -2.68
CA ARG A 225 12.75 13.81 -2.00
C ARG A 225 12.73 13.37 -0.53
N ARG A 226 12.99 12.08 -0.27
CA ARG A 226 13.14 11.56 1.11
C ARG A 226 14.30 12.23 1.86
N ARG A 227 15.43 12.53 1.20
CA ARG A 227 16.55 13.28 1.80
C ARG A 227 16.14 14.70 2.17
N ALA A 228 15.41 15.40 1.30
CA ALA A 228 14.89 16.74 1.59
C ALA A 228 13.96 16.74 2.82
N VAL A 229 13.06 15.77 2.92
CA VAL A 229 12.17 15.61 4.10
C VAL A 229 12.96 15.36 5.38
N LEU A 230 13.94 14.45 5.37
CA LEU A 230 14.79 14.16 6.54
C LEU A 230 15.66 15.37 6.95
N LEU A 231 16.24 16.09 5.98
CA LEU A 231 17.00 17.31 6.23
C LEU A 231 16.11 18.43 6.79
N THR A 232 14.87 18.55 6.32
CA THR A 232 13.88 19.51 6.85
C THR A 232 13.51 19.17 8.28
N ALA A 233 13.23 17.89 8.58
CA ALA A 233 12.95 17.41 9.94
C ALA A 233 14.10 17.72 10.91
N LYS A 234 15.33 17.40 10.49
CA LYS A 234 16.55 17.70 11.26
C LYS A 234 16.77 19.20 11.44
N ALA A 235 16.56 19.99 10.39
CA ALA A 235 16.67 21.44 10.44
C ALA A 235 15.67 22.06 11.43
N THR A 236 14.40 21.62 11.41
CA THR A 236 13.37 22.08 12.37
C THR A 236 13.78 21.81 13.81
N MET A 237 14.32 20.63 14.13
CA MET A 237 14.82 20.31 15.48
C MET A 237 16.09 21.08 15.89
N LEU A 238 16.83 21.66 14.93
CA LEU A 238 18.05 22.41 15.21
C LEU A 238 17.84 23.93 15.30
N VAL A 239 16.66 24.46 14.96
CA VAL A 239 16.38 25.93 14.97
C VAL A 239 16.78 26.59 16.30
N ASP A 240 16.40 25.97 17.42
CA ASP A 240 16.59 26.52 18.77
C ASP A 240 17.95 26.14 19.41
N HIS A 241 18.80 25.40 18.68
CA HIS A 241 20.04 24.83 19.22
C HIS A 241 21.28 25.20 18.38
N ASP A 242 21.17 25.11 17.06
CA ASP A 242 22.15 25.57 16.08
C ASP A 242 21.42 26.13 14.85
N PRO A 243 20.97 27.40 14.89
CA PRO A 243 20.28 28.02 13.76
C PRO A 243 21.16 28.17 12.51
N ALA A 244 22.50 28.15 12.65
CA ALA A 244 23.41 28.22 11.51
C ALA A 244 23.43 26.90 10.73
N MET A 245 23.50 25.77 11.44
CA MET A 245 23.36 24.44 10.85
C MET A 245 21.94 24.18 10.34
N ALA A 246 20.90 24.57 11.09
CA ALA A 246 19.51 24.48 10.64
C ALA A 246 19.29 25.22 9.30
N LYS A 247 19.83 26.43 9.16
CA LYS A 247 19.78 27.23 7.93
C LYS A 247 20.46 26.52 6.76
N ALA A 248 21.63 25.91 6.98
CA ALA A 248 22.35 25.16 5.94
C ALA A 248 21.55 23.92 5.48
N LEU A 249 21.03 23.13 6.42
CA LEU A 249 20.24 21.93 6.15
C LEU A 249 18.92 22.23 5.42
N ALA A 250 18.22 23.31 5.81
CA ALA A 250 16.99 23.73 5.15
C ALA A 250 17.23 24.21 3.70
N ILE A 251 18.37 24.88 3.44
CA ILE A 251 18.77 25.29 2.09
C ILE A 251 19.15 24.07 1.22
N GLU A 252 19.85 23.06 1.77
CA GLU A 252 20.09 21.79 1.07
C GLU A 252 18.75 21.09 0.74
N ALA A 253 17.84 21.00 1.71
CA ALA A 253 16.53 20.37 1.53
C ALA A 253 15.72 21.02 0.39
N ASN A 254 15.57 22.35 0.41
CA ASN A 254 14.88 23.09 -0.66
C ASN A 254 15.62 22.98 -2.01
N GLY A 255 16.94 22.82 -2.02
CA GLY A 255 17.73 22.56 -3.23
C GLY A 255 17.54 21.15 -3.81
N LEU A 256 17.12 20.18 -2.99
CA LEU A 256 16.83 18.80 -3.39
C LEU A 256 15.36 18.59 -3.82
N ALA A 257 14.43 19.30 -3.18
CA ALA A 257 13.00 19.31 -3.50
C ALA A 257 12.43 20.74 -3.30
N SER A 258 12.39 21.53 -4.36
CA SER A 258 11.93 22.94 -4.32
C SER A 258 10.40 23.10 -4.27
N ASP A 259 9.68 21.99 -4.43
CA ASP A 259 8.24 21.81 -4.25
C ASP A 259 7.86 21.41 -2.81
N LEU A 260 8.84 21.05 -1.96
CA LEU A 260 8.63 20.76 -0.56
C LEU A 260 8.44 22.07 0.23
N VAL A 261 7.21 22.58 0.24
CA VAL A 261 6.79 23.81 0.94
C VAL A 261 7.43 23.97 2.35
N PRO A 262 7.44 22.96 3.24
CA PRO A 262 8.05 23.07 4.57
C PRO A 262 9.56 23.34 4.56
N ALA A 263 10.29 22.86 3.56
CA ALA A 263 11.70 23.18 3.38
C ALA A 263 11.87 24.63 2.93
N ALA A 264 11.02 25.09 2.01
CA ALA A 264 11.04 26.43 1.46
C ALA A 264 10.71 27.50 2.51
N THR A 265 9.68 27.27 3.34
CA THR A 265 9.27 28.18 4.43
C THR A 265 10.35 28.23 5.52
N LEU A 266 10.88 27.08 5.95
CA LEU A 266 11.95 27.02 6.94
C LEU A 266 13.22 27.72 6.46
N ALA A 267 13.67 27.44 5.24
CA ALA A 267 14.85 28.10 4.64
C ALA A 267 14.63 29.61 4.47
N GLY A 268 13.45 30.03 3.99
CA GLY A 268 13.08 31.43 3.85
C GLY A 268 13.07 32.18 5.18
N ARG A 269 12.47 31.59 6.22
CA ARG A 269 12.42 32.15 7.58
C ARG A 269 13.82 32.30 8.20
N LEU A 270 14.68 31.29 8.06
CA LEU A 270 16.04 31.31 8.59
C LEU A 270 16.94 32.29 7.82
N LEU A 271 16.80 32.40 6.49
CA LEU A 271 17.49 33.43 5.69
C LEU A 271 17.01 34.85 6.02
N ALA A 272 15.72 35.04 6.31
CA ALA A 272 15.18 36.34 6.72
C ALA A 272 15.72 36.77 8.10
N ALA A 273 15.76 35.85 9.07
CA ALA A 273 16.32 36.10 10.39
C ALA A 273 17.83 36.45 10.36
N ASP A 274 18.57 35.86 9.41
CA ASP A 274 19.99 36.13 9.13
C ASP A 274 20.24 37.50 8.46
N GLY A 275 19.17 38.25 8.14
CA GLY A 275 19.22 39.50 7.37
C GLY A 275 19.34 39.31 5.84
N ASP A 276 19.48 38.06 5.39
CA ASP A 276 19.73 37.64 4.00
C ASP A 276 18.47 37.70 3.10
N THR A 277 17.60 38.68 3.39
CA THR A 277 16.28 38.98 2.80
C THR A 277 16.19 38.70 1.30
N ARG A 278 17.17 39.16 0.52
CA ARG A 278 17.17 39.02 -0.95
C ARG A 278 17.28 37.56 -1.42
N LYS A 279 17.88 36.67 -0.62
CA LYS A 279 17.89 35.22 -0.88
C LYS A 279 16.58 34.58 -0.43
N ALA A 280 16.08 34.96 0.75
CA ALA A 280 14.78 34.50 1.28
C ALA A 280 13.65 34.77 0.26
N SER A 281 13.50 36.01 -0.21
CA SER A 281 12.47 36.39 -1.17
C SER A 281 12.53 35.55 -2.46
N ARG A 282 13.72 35.42 -3.06
CA ARG A 282 13.92 34.63 -4.29
C ARG A 282 13.60 33.15 -4.14
N LEU A 283 13.90 32.57 -2.97
CA LEU A 283 13.64 31.17 -2.67
C LEU A 283 12.13 30.93 -2.51
N LEU A 284 11.45 31.78 -1.75
CA LEU A 284 10.01 31.73 -1.54
C LEU A 284 9.23 32.01 -2.85
N GLU A 285 9.66 32.97 -3.66
CA GLU A 285 9.12 33.24 -5.00
C GLU A 285 9.33 32.10 -6.01
N ALA A 286 10.28 31.20 -5.78
CA ALA A 286 10.51 30.03 -6.61
C ALA A 286 9.59 28.87 -6.17
N ALA A 287 9.51 28.60 -4.87
CA ALA A 287 8.60 27.60 -4.30
C ALA A 287 7.13 27.95 -4.57
N TRP A 288 6.73 29.22 -4.40
CA TRP A 288 5.38 29.69 -4.66
C TRP A 288 4.89 29.44 -6.09
N LYS A 289 5.79 29.52 -7.09
CA LYS A 289 5.45 29.23 -8.50
C LYS A 289 5.25 27.73 -8.78
N LEU A 290 5.71 26.86 -7.89
CA LEU A 290 5.51 25.40 -7.97
C LEU A 290 4.31 24.95 -7.12
N SER A 291 4.10 25.57 -5.96
CA SER A 291 3.04 25.23 -5.01
C SER A 291 2.68 26.44 -4.13
N PRO A 292 1.71 27.28 -4.53
CA PRO A 292 1.19 28.35 -3.68
C PRO A 292 0.58 27.79 -2.39
N HIS A 293 0.94 28.35 -1.23
CA HIS A 293 0.58 27.80 0.09
C HIS A 293 0.56 28.91 1.16
N PRO A 294 -0.36 28.91 2.13
CA PRO A 294 -0.48 29.97 3.14
C PRO A 294 0.85 30.29 3.85
N ASP A 295 1.55 29.28 4.35
CA ASP A 295 2.85 29.40 5.02
C ASP A 295 3.91 30.14 4.19
N LEU A 296 3.91 29.99 2.87
CA LEU A 296 4.83 30.70 1.97
C LEU A 296 4.48 32.19 1.88
N ALA A 297 3.18 32.52 1.79
CA ALA A 297 2.73 33.90 1.77
C ALA A 297 3.02 34.61 3.11
N GLU A 298 2.75 33.94 4.24
CA GLU A 298 3.06 34.47 5.58
C GLU A 298 4.57 34.67 5.74
N THR A 299 5.38 33.64 5.46
CA THR A 299 6.84 33.73 5.55
C THR A 299 7.38 34.84 4.65
N TYR A 300 6.87 34.97 3.42
CA TYR A 300 7.29 36.00 2.48
C TYR A 300 6.91 37.41 2.97
N ALA A 301 5.70 37.61 3.48
CA ALA A 301 5.25 38.87 4.06
C ALA A 301 6.21 39.38 5.15
N ILE A 302 6.57 38.51 6.10
CA ILE A 302 7.45 38.87 7.23
C ILE A 302 8.95 38.76 6.94
N ALA A 303 9.36 38.32 5.74
CA ALA A 303 10.77 38.02 5.37
C ALA A 303 11.78 39.20 5.44
N ARG A 304 11.36 40.39 5.90
CA ARG A 304 12.22 41.56 6.12
C ARG A 304 11.80 42.23 7.42
N SER A 305 12.74 42.38 8.34
CA SER A 305 12.53 43.12 9.59
C SER A 305 12.28 44.61 9.31
N GLY A 306 11.31 45.19 10.01
CA GLY A 306 11.00 46.63 9.96
C GLY A 306 9.99 47.09 8.90
N ASP A 307 9.48 46.20 8.04
CA ASP A 307 8.42 46.57 7.08
C ASP A 307 7.07 46.84 7.79
N SER A 308 6.40 47.94 7.42
CA SER A 308 5.05 48.23 7.90
C SER A 308 4.03 47.26 7.30
N ARG A 309 2.82 47.15 7.87
CA ARG A 309 1.76 46.28 7.31
C ARG A 309 1.39 46.66 5.87
N LEU A 310 1.46 47.94 5.51
CA LEU A 310 1.26 48.40 4.13
C LEU A 310 2.38 47.95 3.18
N ASP A 311 3.62 47.77 3.68
CA ASP A 311 4.73 47.27 2.88
C ASP A 311 4.71 45.73 2.77
N GLN A 312 4.25 45.06 3.82
CA GLN A 312 3.91 43.62 3.81
C GLN A 312 2.79 43.34 2.78
N LEU A 313 1.73 44.17 2.73
CA LEU A 313 0.70 44.09 1.69
C LEU A 313 1.27 44.26 0.27
N LYS A 314 2.01 45.34 -0.01
CA LYS A 314 2.65 45.58 -1.33
C LYS A 314 3.53 44.40 -1.76
N ARG A 315 4.15 43.72 -0.80
CA ARG A 315 4.93 42.50 -1.04
C ARG A 315 4.06 41.29 -1.35
N VAL A 316 3.00 41.03 -0.58
CA VAL A 316 2.08 39.92 -0.86
C VAL A 316 1.37 40.12 -2.21
N GLU A 317 1.00 41.35 -2.57
CA GLU A 317 0.58 41.70 -3.93
C GLU A 317 1.65 41.38 -4.99
N HIS A 318 2.93 41.59 -4.70
CA HIS A 318 4.02 41.25 -5.62
C HIS A 318 4.16 39.74 -5.82
N LEU A 319 3.98 38.94 -4.75
CA LEU A 319 3.96 37.48 -4.83
C LEU A 319 2.76 36.98 -5.66
N ALA A 320 1.56 37.49 -5.34
CA ALA A 320 0.30 37.13 -5.99
C ALA A 320 0.32 37.40 -7.51
N ARG A 321 1.03 38.43 -7.98
CA ARG A 321 1.21 38.71 -9.43
C ARG A 321 1.83 37.55 -10.22
N SER A 322 2.51 36.61 -9.56
CA SER A 322 3.05 35.41 -10.23
C SER A 322 2.00 34.33 -10.48
N THR A 323 0.88 34.34 -9.75
CA THR A 323 -0.22 33.37 -9.85
C THR A 323 -1.59 34.04 -9.60
N PRO A 324 -2.00 35.07 -10.38
CA PRO A 324 -3.02 36.03 -9.93
C PRO A 324 -4.37 35.41 -9.54
N SER A 325 -4.88 34.49 -10.34
CA SER A 325 -6.19 33.82 -10.16
C SER A 325 -6.15 32.56 -9.30
N HIS A 326 -5.02 32.27 -8.62
CA HIS A 326 -4.94 31.13 -7.71
C HIS A 326 -5.59 31.49 -6.36
N PRO A 327 -6.44 30.64 -5.75
CA PRO A 327 -7.17 30.99 -4.53
C PRO A 327 -6.25 31.41 -3.38
N GLU A 328 -5.11 30.74 -3.19
CA GLU A 328 -4.12 31.14 -2.17
C GLU A 328 -3.52 32.54 -2.40
N SER A 329 -3.42 33.01 -3.66
CA SER A 329 -2.97 34.37 -3.95
C SER A 329 -3.98 35.41 -3.46
N LEU A 330 -5.26 35.16 -3.75
CA LEU A 330 -6.37 36.04 -3.39
C LEU A 330 -6.56 36.07 -1.87
N LEU A 331 -6.53 34.90 -1.21
CA LEU A 331 -6.64 34.78 0.25
C LEU A 331 -5.42 35.39 0.98
N ALA A 332 -4.21 35.27 0.43
CA ALA A 332 -3.03 35.92 0.97
C ALA A 332 -3.11 37.45 0.89
N VAL A 333 -3.49 38.00 -0.27
CA VAL A 333 -3.70 39.45 -0.45
C VAL A 333 -4.83 39.94 0.46
N ALA A 334 -5.91 39.17 0.61
CA ALA A 334 -7.01 39.50 1.50
C ALA A 334 -6.58 39.60 2.97
N ARG A 335 -5.88 38.59 3.51
CA ARG A 335 -5.32 38.61 4.88
C ARG A 335 -4.41 39.82 5.08
N ALA A 336 -3.43 40.01 4.20
CA ALA A 336 -2.49 41.13 4.30
C ALA A 336 -3.18 42.51 4.23
N ALA A 337 -4.23 42.64 3.41
CA ALA A 337 -5.01 43.88 3.29
C ALA A 337 -5.89 44.14 4.53
N ILE A 338 -6.53 43.09 5.09
CA ILE A 338 -7.27 43.15 6.36
C ILE A 338 -6.37 43.59 7.51
N ASP A 339 -5.13 43.11 7.56
CA ASP A 339 -4.18 43.47 8.60
C ASP A 339 -3.62 44.89 8.41
N ALA A 340 -3.42 45.33 7.17
CA ALA A 340 -3.00 46.68 6.82
C ALA A 340 -4.11 47.74 6.98
N GLY A 341 -5.39 47.34 7.02
CA GLY A 341 -6.55 48.25 7.03
C GLY A 341 -7.04 48.67 5.63
N GLU A 342 -6.51 48.06 4.58
CA GLU A 342 -6.85 48.35 3.17
C GLU A 342 -8.10 47.56 2.74
N PHE A 343 -9.23 47.83 3.40
CA PHE A 343 -10.46 47.04 3.28
C PHE A 343 -11.01 46.98 1.84
N ALA A 344 -10.81 48.04 1.03
CA ALA A 344 -11.17 48.06 -0.39
C ALA A 344 -10.27 47.18 -1.28
N VAL A 345 -9.07 46.79 -0.82
CA VAL A 345 -8.23 45.77 -1.47
C VAL A 345 -8.68 44.38 -1.03
N ALA A 346 -8.88 44.17 0.28
CA ALA A 346 -9.35 42.91 0.84
C ALA A 346 -10.69 42.46 0.24
N ARG A 347 -11.66 43.38 0.14
CA ARG A 347 -13.00 43.15 -0.40
C ARG A 347 -12.96 42.56 -1.80
N ARG A 348 -12.24 43.20 -2.73
CA ARG A 348 -12.11 42.75 -4.13
C ARG A 348 -11.45 41.37 -4.22
N ALA A 349 -10.39 41.13 -3.44
CA ALA A 349 -9.70 39.84 -3.43
C ALA A 349 -10.60 38.70 -2.89
N LEU A 350 -11.43 38.98 -1.89
CA LEU A 350 -12.38 37.99 -1.33
C LEU A 350 -13.62 37.79 -2.20
N GLU A 351 -14.12 38.83 -2.87
CA GLU A 351 -15.21 38.71 -3.85
C GLU A 351 -14.78 37.77 -5.01
N GLU A 352 -13.54 37.89 -5.49
CA GLU A 352 -12.96 36.96 -6.47
C GLU A 352 -12.73 35.55 -5.87
N ALA A 353 -12.25 35.44 -4.63
CA ALA A 353 -11.95 34.15 -3.99
C ALA A 353 -13.19 33.34 -3.54
N THR A 354 -14.31 34.01 -3.24
CA THR A 354 -15.53 33.35 -2.76
C THR A 354 -16.38 32.78 -3.90
N GLY A 355 -16.45 33.48 -5.04
CA GLY A 355 -16.97 32.96 -6.32
C GLY A 355 -18.30 32.20 -6.21
N SER A 356 -18.33 30.98 -6.75
CA SER A 356 -19.50 30.08 -6.72
C SER A 356 -19.47 29.02 -5.61
N ALA A 357 -18.33 28.84 -4.94
CA ALA A 357 -18.12 27.80 -3.93
C ALA A 357 -17.00 28.24 -2.95
N PRO A 358 -17.31 29.08 -1.95
CA PRO A 358 -16.29 29.60 -1.03
C PRO A 358 -15.76 28.52 -0.09
N THR A 359 -14.49 28.64 0.30
CA THR A 359 -13.91 27.84 1.40
C THR A 359 -14.25 28.44 2.76
N GLN A 360 -14.11 27.65 3.82
CA GLN A 360 -14.34 28.06 5.19
C GLN A 360 -13.50 29.29 5.57
N ARG A 361 -12.21 29.30 5.23
CA ARG A 361 -11.27 30.42 5.42
C ARG A 361 -11.66 31.65 4.61
N ALA A 362 -12.16 31.49 3.37
CA ALA A 362 -12.66 32.61 2.57
C ALA A 362 -13.88 33.29 3.24
N CYS A 363 -14.84 32.50 3.72
CA CYS A 363 -15.99 33.00 4.48
C CYS A 363 -15.57 33.67 5.80
N LEU A 364 -14.61 33.10 6.54
CA LEU A 364 -14.11 33.68 7.80
C LEU A 364 -13.35 35.00 7.57
N LEU A 365 -12.55 35.12 6.52
CA LEU A 365 -11.91 36.39 6.13
C LEU A 365 -12.93 37.44 5.70
N MET A 366 -14.02 37.05 5.01
CA MET A 366 -15.13 37.96 4.72
C MET A 366 -15.85 38.44 5.99
N ALA A 367 -16.07 37.56 6.96
CA ALA A 367 -16.64 37.96 8.25
C ALA A 367 -15.72 38.91 9.03
N GLU A 368 -14.42 38.62 9.06
CA GLU A 368 -13.40 39.45 9.71
C GLU A 368 -13.29 40.84 9.05
N LEU A 369 -13.33 40.90 7.71
CA LEU A 369 -13.41 42.14 6.94
C LEU A 369 -14.67 42.93 7.27
N SER A 370 -15.86 42.30 7.22
CA SER A 370 -17.14 42.96 7.50
C SER A 370 -17.22 43.55 8.91
N ALA A 371 -16.57 42.92 9.90
CA ALA A 371 -16.49 43.43 11.27
C ALA A 371 -15.43 44.52 11.51
N LYS A 372 -14.51 44.73 10.56
CA LYS A 372 -13.42 45.73 10.63
C LYS A 372 -13.69 46.98 9.77
N ASP A 373 -14.30 46.82 8.60
CA ASP A 373 -14.61 47.88 7.63
C ASP A 373 -15.79 48.77 8.09
N GLY A 374 -16.66 48.24 8.93
CA GLY A 374 -17.74 48.99 9.59
C GLY A 374 -18.36 48.20 10.75
N ASN A 375 -19.32 48.78 11.45
CA ASN A 375 -20.05 48.08 12.52
C ASN A 375 -21.12 47.11 11.98
N ASP A 376 -20.87 46.44 10.87
CA ASP A 376 -21.82 45.55 10.21
C ASP A 376 -21.74 44.13 10.80
N GLN A 377 -22.19 44.04 12.06
CA GLN A 377 -22.37 42.80 12.79
C GLN A 377 -23.45 41.89 12.15
N GLY A 378 -24.20 42.38 11.15
CA GLY A 378 -25.16 41.59 10.38
C GLY A 378 -24.45 40.73 9.34
N HIS A 379 -23.78 41.37 8.39
CA HIS A 379 -23.01 40.67 7.35
C HIS A 379 -21.87 39.82 7.94
N ALA A 380 -21.22 40.25 9.03
CA ALA A 380 -20.21 39.44 9.70
C ALA A 380 -20.79 38.09 10.20
N ARG A 381 -21.97 38.11 10.84
CA ARG A 381 -22.67 36.88 11.30
C ARG A 381 -23.17 36.04 10.13
N GLU A 382 -23.64 36.66 9.05
CA GLU A 382 -24.06 35.96 7.84
C GLU A 382 -22.90 35.17 7.22
N TRP A 383 -21.71 35.78 7.11
CA TRP A 383 -20.51 35.11 6.61
C TRP A 383 -19.97 34.03 7.56
N MET A 384 -20.09 34.20 8.88
CA MET A 384 -19.83 33.11 9.84
C MET A 384 -20.80 31.94 9.66
N ALA A 385 -22.10 32.20 9.45
CA ALA A 385 -23.08 31.15 9.18
C ALA A 385 -22.85 30.44 7.83
N ARG A 386 -22.36 31.16 6.81
CA ARG A 386 -21.87 30.56 5.54
C ARG A 386 -20.64 29.68 5.78
N ALA A 387 -19.69 30.09 6.61
CA ALA A 387 -18.46 29.32 6.90
C ALA A 387 -18.76 27.91 7.46
N LEU A 388 -19.83 27.75 8.26
CA LEU A 388 -20.26 26.45 8.79
C LEU A 388 -20.74 25.45 7.73
N ARG A 389 -21.06 25.92 6.52
CA ARG A 389 -21.55 25.13 5.37
C ARG A 389 -20.62 25.18 4.15
N ALA A 390 -19.49 25.87 4.29
CA ALA A 390 -18.52 26.08 3.22
C ALA A 390 -17.68 24.82 2.98
N ALA A 391 -16.98 24.76 1.85
CA ALA A 391 -15.99 23.71 1.62
C ALA A 391 -14.83 23.86 2.64
N ARG A 392 -14.36 22.75 3.21
CA ARG A 392 -13.14 22.78 4.03
C ARG A 392 -11.95 23.20 3.16
N ASP A 393 -11.09 24.04 3.71
CA ASP A 393 -9.80 24.34 3.10
C ASP A 393 -8.89 23.09 3.09
N PRO A 394 -7.86 23.07 2.24
CA PRO A 394 -6.78 22.10 2.35
C PRO A 394 -6.09 22.13 3.71
N VAL A 395 -5.64 20.96 4.17
CA VAL A 395 -4.86 20.78 5.40
C VAL A 395 -3.85 19.64 5.20
N TRP A 396 -2.76 19.60 5.97
CA TRP A 396 -1.83 18.49 5.89
C TRP A 396 -2.51 17.20 6.36
N THR A 397 -2.66 16.23 5.46
CA THR A 397 -3.45 15.02 5.70
C THR A 397 -2.62 13.76 5.41
N ALA A 398 -2.50 12.86 6.40
CA ALA A 398 -1.81 11.57 6.28
C ALA A 398 -2.57 10.44 6.99
N ASP A 399 -2.77 9.30 6.31
CA ASP A 399 -3.27 8.04 6.89
C ASP A 399 -4.54 8.18 7.75
N GLY A 400 -5.42 9.12 7.40
CA GLY A 400 -6.67 9.45 8.09
C GLY A 400 -6.58 10.68 9.00
N GLN A 401 -5.39 11.04 9.50
CA GLN A 401 -5.19 12.19 10.38
C GLN A 401 -4.97 13.50 9.61
N THR A 402 -5.50 14.60 10.16
CA THR A 402 -5.25 15.97 9.71
C THR A 402 -4.39 16.73 10.73
N SER A 403 -3.48 17.58 10.27
CA SER A 403 -2.62 18.43 11.10
C SER A 403 -2.48 19.82 10.49
N ASP A 404 -2.61 20.88 11.30
CA ASP A 404 -2.40 22.26 10.82
C ASP A 404 -0.92 22.52 10.47
N VAL A 405 -0.01 21.79 11.11
CA VAL A 405 1.44 21.87 10.88
C VAL A 405 1.92 20.63 10.13
N TRP A 406 2.80 20.80 9.14
CA TRP A 406 3.43 19.68 8.45
C TRP A 406 4.27 18.81 9.39
N LEU A 407 4.13 17.49 9.27
CA LEU A 407 4.95 16.52 9.96
C LEU A 407 5.74 15.68 8.93
N PRO A 408 7.04 15.41 9.17
CA PRO A 408 7.87 14.64 8.23
C PRO A 408 7.50 13.16 8.15
N VAL A 409 6.81 12.65 9.18
CA VAL A 409 6.54 11.24 9.46
C VAL A 409 5.09 11.09 9.88
N SER A 410 4.37 10.11 9.33
CA SER A 410 3.04 9.73 9.83
C SER A 410 3.12 9.15 11.25
N PRO A 411 2.36 9.66 12.24
CA PRO A 411 2.35 9.10 13.59
C PRO A 411 1.72 7.69 13.63
N VAL A 412 0.89 7.33 12.64
CA VAL A 412 0.28 5.99 12.53
C VAL A 412 1.26 5.02 11.88
N THR A 413 1.64 5.27 10.62
CA THR A 413 2.40 4.29 9.82
C THR A 413 3.91 4.43 9.94
N GLY A 414 4.41 5.54 10.47
CA GLY A 414 5.84 5.88 10.45
C GLY A 414 6.37 6.28 9.07
N ARG A 415 5.52 6.28 8.04
CA ARG A 415 5.88 6.60 6.65
C ARG A 415 6.38 8.05 6.56
N LEU A 416 7.60 8.21 6.02
CA LEU A 416 8.15 9.52 5.62
C LEU A 416 7.37 10.11 4.45
N ASP A 417 7.29 11.45 4.40
CA ASP A 417 6.64 12.22 3.31
C ASP A 417 5.18 11.79 3.09
N ALA A 418 4.49 11.42 4.18
CA ALA A 418 3.12 10.91 4.16
C ALA A 418 2.04 12.00 4.23
N PHE A 419 2.40 13.21 4.66
CA PHE A 419 1.50 14.35 4.80
C PHE A 419 1.40 15.13 3.50
N GLU A 420 0.22 15.08 2.87
CA GLU A 420 -0.11 15.77 1.63
C GLU A 420 -1.01 16.97 1.93
N TRP A 421 -0.78 18.12 1.28
CA TRP A 421 -1.64 19.30 1.39
C TRP A 421 -2.86 19.14 0.47
N LYS A 422 -4.01 18.80 1.05
CA LYS A 422 -5.25 18.53 0.29
C LYS A 422 -6.50 18.78 1.14
N VAL A 423 -7.64 19.00 0.49
CA VAL A 423 -8.93 19.05 1.18
C VAL A 423 -9.17 17.67 1.84
N PRO A 424 -9.38 17.60 3.17
CA PRO A 424 -9.54 16.33 3.84
C PRO A 424 -10.89 15.71 3.45
N VAL A 425 -10.86 14.46 2.97
CA VAL A 425 -12.09 13.68 2.74
C VAL A 425 -12.77 13.51 4.09
N ALA A 426 -13.98 14.06 4.22
CA ALA A 426 -14.56 14.38 5.52
C ALA A 426 -14.66 13.16 6.45
N GLU A 427 -14.00 13.24 7.60
CA GLU A 427 -14.38 12.41 8.75
C GLU A 427 -15.81 12.76 9.14
N LEU A 428 -16.70 11.76 9.08
CA LEU A 428 -18.07 11.80 9.59
C LEU A 428 -18.07 11.71 11.14
N GLY A 429 -17.21 12.52 11.78
CA GLY A 429 -16.93 12.52 13.22
C GLY A 429 -17.00 13.90 13.88
N GLY A 430 -17.22 14.97 13.12
CA GLY A 430 -17.76 16.21 13.70
C GLY A 430 -19.20 15.95 14.16
N PRO A 431 -19.63 16.43 15.35
CA PRO A 431 -20.97 16.17 15.85
C PRO A 431 -22.01 16.72 14.87
N ILE A 432 -22.83 15.82 14.32
CA ILE A 432 -24.04 16.20 13.59
C ILE A 432 -25.00 16.75 14.65
N LEU A 433 -24.99 18.08 14.80
CA LEU A 433 -26.07 18.78 15.49
C LEU A 433 -27.32 18.61 14.64
N HIS A 434 -28.10 17.57 14.94
CA HIS A 434 -29.50 17.52 14.54
C HIS A 434 -30.17 18.78 15.09
N VAL A 435 -30.60 19.65 14.19
CA VAL A 435 -31.17 20.96 14.55
C VAL A 435 -32.46 20.79 15.37
N ASP A 436 -33.10 19.62 15.23
CA ASP A 436 -34.28 19.19 15.97
C ASP A 436 -34.01 19.04 17.49
N ASP A 437 -32.82 18.58 17.89
CA ASP A 437 -32.48 18.33 19.32
C ASP A 437 -32.30 19.63 20.13
N VAL A 438 -32.16 20.79 19.47
CA VAL A 438 -31.98 22.10 20.12
C VAL A 438 -33.31 22.87 20.21
N LEU A 439 -34.38 22.39 19.56
CA LEU A 439 -35.70 23.02 19.56
C LEU A 439 -36.70 22.35 20.53
N ALA A 440 -36.32 21.24 21.17
CA ALA A 440 -37.16 20.53 22.13
C ALA A 440 -37.27 21.20 23.52
N ASP A 441 -36.23 21.91 23.97
CA ASP A 441 -36.14 22.53 25.31
C ASP A 441 -36.57 24.01 25.34
N ALA A 442 -37.26 24.49 24.31
CA ALA A 442 -37.81 25.84 24.24
C ALA A 442 -39.12 25.98 25.08
N HIS A 443 -39.02 25.74 26.39
CA HIS A 443 -40.08 26.11 27.34
C HIS A 443 -40.21 27.64 27.38
N GLU A 444 -41.41 28.18 27.20
CA GLU A 444 -41.63 29.63 27.16
C GLU A 444 -41.28 30.26 28.52
N PRO A 445 -40.40 31.28 28.58
CA PRO A 445 -40.14 31.99 29.82
C PRO A 445 -41.29 32.94 30.12
N GLU A 446 -42.10 32.59 31.14
CA GLU A 446 -43.16 33.45 31.65
C GLU A 446 -42.63 34.85 31.99
N THR A 447 -43.26 35.89 31.45
CA THR A 447 -42.91 37.28 31.78
C THR A 447 -43.52 37.65 33.13
N PRO A 448 -42.75 38.25 34.07
CA PRO A 448 -43.27 38.61 35.38
C PRO A 448 -44.24 39.80 35.26
N VAL A 449 -45.54 39.51 35.31
CA VAL A 449 -46.60 40.53 35.37
C VAL A 449 -46.51 41.27 36.71
N ILE A 450 -46.44 42.60 36.66
CA ILE A 450 -46.49 43.45 37.85
C ILE A 450 -47.95 43.62 38.29
N ASP A 451 -48.19 43.38 39.56
CA ASP A 451 -49.51 43.39 40.21
C ASP A 451 -50.14 44.79 40.20
N MET A 452 -51.38 44.91 39.70
CA MET A 452 -52.29 46.03 40.01
C MET A 452 -53.73 45.54 40.12
N LEU A 453 -54.25 45.56 41.35
CA LEU A 453 -55.62 45.20 41.70
C LEU A 453 -56.65 46.27 41.28
N PRO A 454 -57.96 45.92 41.18
CA PRO A 454 -58.77 46.34 40.04
C PRO A 454 -59.69 47.56 40.27
N ALA A 455 -60.14 48.15 39.17
CA ALA A 455 -61.26 49.10 39.11
C ALA A 455 -62.44 48.50 38.33
N ALA A 456 -63.66 48.82 38.77
CA ALA A 456 -64.90 48.13 38.38
C ALA A 456 -65.30 48.24 36.89
N ALA A 457 -65.93 47.19 36.37
CA ALA A 457 -66.66 47.20 35.11
C ALA A 457 -68.13 47.64 35.30
N PRO A 458 -68.78 48.12 34.22
CA PRO A 458 -70.22 47.95 34.04
C PRO A 458 -70.58 47.15 32.77
N GLU A 459 -71.60 46.30 32.90
CA GLU A 459 -72.30 45.51 31.87
C GLU A 459 -73.61 46.24 31.43
N PRO A 460 -74.44 45.74 30.47
CA PRO A 460 -74.12 45.47 29.07
C PRO A 460 -75.23 46.02 28.10
N ALA A 461 -75.08 45.85 26.77
CA ALA A 461 -76.20 45.94 25.81
C ALA A 461 -75.94 45.08 24.54
N PRO A 462 -76.96 44.45 23.91
CA PRO A 462 -76.81 43.50 22.79
C PRO A 462 -77.21 44.09 21.41
N VAL A 463 -77.60 43.22 20.44
CA VAL A 463 -78.02 43.45 19.02
C VAL A 463 -76.86 43.24 18.02
N GLU A 464 -76.94 42.42 16.97
CA GLU A 464 -77.96 41.43 16.52
C GLU A 464 -77.26 40.28 15.73
N ILE A 465 -77.91 39.12 15.60
CA ILE A 465 -77.46 38.03 14.71
C ILE A 465 -78.56 37.75 13.68
N VAL A 466 -78.20 37.78 12.40
CA VAL A 466 -79.06 37.39 11.28
C VAL A 466 -78.51 36.11 10.64
N ALA A 467 -79.31 35.04 10.66
CA ALA A 467 -79.06 33.79 9.93
C ALA A 467 -79.46 33.96 8.43
N GLU A 468 -79.11 33.11 7.48
CA GLU A 468 -79.39 31.66 7.30
C GLU A 468 -78.68 31.17 6.01
N PRO A 469 -78.75 29.87 5.59
CA PRO A 469 -79.00 28.63 6.33
C PRO A 469 -77.94 27.52 6.01
N VAL A 470 -78.17 26.30 6.52
CA VAL A 470 -77.39 25.07 6.23
C VAL A 470 -78.36 23.95 5.74
N VAL A 471 -77.81 22.75 5.45
CA VAL A 471 -78.42 21.43 5.08
C VAL A 471 -78.95 21.23 3.64
N PRO A 472 -79.01 19.97 3.10
CA PRO A 472 -78.58 18.65 3.66
C PRO A 472 -77.71 17.75 2.72
N ALA A 473 -77.32 16.59 3.27
CA ALA A 473 -76.92 15.32 2.61
C ALA A 473 -77.52 14.14 3.44
N PRO A 474 -77.35 12.82 3.13
CA PRO A 474 -76.70 12.11 2.02
C PRO A 474 -77.76 11.31 1.20
N PRO A 475 -78.00 9.95 1.18
CA PRO A 475 -77.21 8.72 1.45
C PRO A 475 -77.30 7.55 0.40
N MET A 476 -76.34 6.61 0.45
CA MET A 476 -76.44 5.16 0.07
C MET A 476 -76.63 4.77 -1.43
N ALA A 477 -76.32 3.55 -1.92
CA ALA A 477 -76.01 2.26 -1.25
C ALA A 477 -74.92 1.39 -1.98
N GLU A 478 -74.71 0.16 -1.49
CA GLU A 478 -73.71 -0.88 -1.85
C GLU A 478 -74.19 -1.85 -3.00
N PRO A 479 -73.64 -3.08 -3.21
CA PRO A 479 -72.31 -3.45 -3.76
C PRO A 479 -72.30 -4.57 -4.87
N ALA A 480 -71.10 -4.93 -5.37
CA ALA A 480 -70.67 -6.30 -5.78
C ALA A 480 -71.27 -7.00 -7.06
N PRO A 481 -70.65 -8.08 -7.62
CA PRO A 481 -69.22 -8.43 -7.78
C PRO A 481 -68.86 -8.96 -9.24
N PRO A 482 -68.14 -10.07 -9.58
CA PRO A 482 -67.15 -10.03 -10.69
C PRO A 482 -67.15 -11.16 -11.78
N VAL A 483 -66.54 -10.88 -12.95
CA VAL A 483 -66.07 -11.86 -13.99
C VAL A 483 -64.90 -11.22 -14.76
N ALA A 484 -63.93 -11.90 -15.40
CA ALA A 484 -63.75 -13.33 -15.68
C ALA A 484 -62.25 -13.72 -15.67
N GLN A 485 -61.96 -15.03 -15.83
CA GLN A 485 -60.61 -15.61 -15.89
C GLN A 485 -60.10 -15.74 -17.33
N TYR A 486 -58.77 -15.85 -17.50
CA TYR A 486 -58.14 -16.69 -18.51
C TYR A 486 -56.89 -17.36 -17.90
N ALA A 487 -56.55 -18.56 -18.34
CA ALA A 487 -55.52 -19.39 -17.71
C ALA A 487 -54.71 -20.22 -18.72
N ALA A 488 -53.39 -20.34 -18.49
CA ALA A 488 -52.42 -21.34 -18.97
C ALA A 488 -50.98 -20.80 -18.75
N GLU A 489 -49.91 -21.57 -18.57
CA GLU A 489 -49.70 -22.92 -17.98
C GLU A 489 -48.17 -23.11 -17.79
N VAL A 490 -47.71 -23.90 -16.79
CA VAL A 490 -46.28 -24.22 -16.45
C VAL A 490 -45.35 -23.00 -16.16
N GLU A 491 -44.20 -23.07 -15.44
CA GLU A 491 -43.52 -24.18 -14.76
C GLU A 491 -42.87 -23.77 -13.40
N LEU A 492 -42.60 -24.81 -12.61
CA LEU A 492 -42.00 -24.94 -11.28
C LEU A 492 -40.59 -24.32 -11.07
N ALA A 493 -40.33 -23.63 -9.95
CA ALA A 493 -39.08 -23.77 -9.14
C ALA A 493 -39.06 -23.03 -7.78
N ALA A 494 -38.58 -23.75 -6.75
CA ALA A 494 -37.84 -23.32 -5.54
C ALA A 494 -38.12 -21.95 -4.84
N ARG A 495 -38.56 -22.03 -3.57
CA ARG A 495 -38.57 -20.94 -2.58
C ARG A 495 -37.63 -21.30 -1.41
N VAL A 496 -36.63 -20.47 -1.10
CA VAL A 496 -35.71 -20.61 0.05
C VAL A 496 -35.49 -19.24 0.70
N PRO A 497 -35.55 -19.10 2.04
CA PRO A 497 -35.43 -17.81 2.73
C PRO A 497 -33.98 -17.42 3.07
N GLU A 498 -33.78 -16.14 3.42
CA GLU A 498 -32.54 -15.64 4.05
C GLU A 498 -32.28 -16.26 5.42
N PRO A 499 -31.00 -16.25 5.85
CA PRO A 499 -30.67 -16.09 7.26
C PRO A 499 -29.69 -14.93 7.53
N ALA A 500 -30.17 -13.95 8.30
CA ALA A 500 -29.46 -13.16 9.31
C ALA A 500 -28.00 -12.72 9.06
N ASN A 501 -27.84 -11.39 8.97
CA ASN A 501 -26.58 -10.68 9.15
C ASN A 501 -25.78 -11.17 10.38
N LYS A 502 -24.47 -11.35 10.21
CA LYS A 502 -23.47 -11.56 11.28
C LYS A 502 -22.21 -10.78 10.96
N ASP A 503 -21.54 -10.30 12.01
CA ASP A 503 -20.45 -9.33 11.92
C ASP A 503 -19.33 -9.76 10.98
N ARG A 504 -18.99 -8.88 10.04
CA ARG A 504 -17.83 -9.04 9.16
C ARG A 504 -16.54 -8.75 9.92
N SER A 505 -15.98 -9.77 10.56
CA SER A 505 -14.56 -9.76 10.90
C SER A 505 -13.74 -9.59 9.61
N VAL A 506 -12.88 -8.57 9.58
CA VAL A 506 -12.04 -8.29 8.41
C VAL A 506 -11.08 -9.48 8.17
N PRO A 507 -10.89 -9.95 6.92
CA PRO A 507 -9.96 -11.04 6.63
C PRO A 507 -8.55 -10.71 7.11
N ALA A 508 -7.91 -11.65 7.81
CA ALA A 508 -6.54 -11.46 8.30
C ALA A 508 -5.54 -11.37 7.15
N GLU A 509 -4.52 -10.51 7.30
CA GLU A 509 -3.43 -10.38 6.35
C GLU A 509 -2.53 -11.64 6.38
N THR A 510 -2.89 -12.65 5.59
CA THR A 510 -2.02 -13.78 5.25
C THR A 510 -0.84 -13.25 4.46
N VAL A 511 0.40 -13.60 4.84
CA VAL A 511 1.63 -13.02 4.26
C VAL A 511 1.94 -13.65 2.90
N PHE A 512 1.07 -13.42 1.92
CA PHE A 512 1.40 -13.62 0.52
C PHE A 512 2.41 -12.55 0.07
N PRO A 513 3.42 -12.89 -0.76
CA PRO A 513 4.30 -11.90 -1.38
C PRO A 513 3.61 -11.21 -2.57
N ILE A 514 2.41 -10.64 -2.34
CA ILE A 514 1.79 -9.70 -3.27
C ILE A 514 2.57 -8.40 -3.13
N ALA A 515 3.47 -8.14 -4.08
CA ALA A 515 3.95 -6.78 -4.29
C ALA A 515 2.75 -5.91 -4.68
N ARG A 516 2.62 -4.71 -4.09
CA ARG A 516 1.83 -3.68 -4.76
C ARG A 516 2.49 -3.46 -6.12
N ALA A 517 1.71 -3.57 -7.20
CA ALA A 517 2.20 -3.17 -8.50
C ALA A 517 2.57 -1.67 -8.44
N PRO A 518 3.64 -1.23 -9.13
CA PRO A 518 3.75 0.17 -9.54
C PRO A 518 2.50 0.54 -10.35
N ASP A 519 2.10 1.82 -10.31
CA ASP A 519 0.95 2.28 -11.08
C ASP A 519 1.11 1.96 -12.57
N ASP A 520 0.17 1.19 -13.11
CA ASP A 520 0.12 0.79 -14.51
C ASP A 520 -0.55 1.92 -15.31
N PRO A 521 0.17 2.65 -16.18
CA PRO A 521 -0.46 3.66 -17.01
C PRO A 521 -1.41 2.97 -17.99
N GLY A 522 -2.71 3.27 -17.87
CA GLY A 522 -3.77 2.61 -18.64
C GLY A 522 -3.49 2.60 -20.15
N PRO A 523 -3.92 1.55 -20.87
CA PRO A 523 -3.34 1.18 -22.16
C PRO A 523 -3.43 2.28 -23.22
N ASP A 524 -2.27 2.67 -23.73
CA ASP A 524 -2.13 3.54 -24.90
C ASP A 524 -2.98 3.01 -26.07
N GLN A 525 -3.71 3.92 -26.72
CA GLN A 525 -4.54 3.58 -27.87
C GLN A 525 -3.64 3.07 -29.01
N PRO A 526 -3.99 1.97 -29.70
CA PRO A 526 -3.14 1.38 -30.73
C PRO A 526 -2.95 2.38 -31.90
N ALA A 527 -1.73 2.89 -32.04
CA ALA A 527 -1.38 3.88 -33.04
C ALA A 527 -1.69 3.38 -34.46
N THR A 528 -2.33 4.25 -35.26
CA THR A 528 -2.75 3.92 -36.64
C THR A 528 -1.55 3.47 -37.48
N PRO A 529 -1.63 2.32 -38.17
CA PRO A 529 -0.51 1.84 -38.99
C PRO A 529 -0.22 2.81 -40.14
N PRO A 530 1.06 3.12 -40.43
CA PRO A 530 1.41 4.09 -41.45
C PRO A 530 0.97 3.61 -42.84
N LYS A 531 0.31 4.49 -43.59
CA LYS A 531 -0.04 4.24 -45.01
C LYS A 531 1.23 3.92 -45.79
N ARG A 532 1.26 2.75 -46.45
CA ARG A 532 2.26 2.46 -47.48
C ARG A 532 2.03 3.41 -48.65
N LEU A 533 3.00 4.29 -48.92
CA LEU A 533 3.04 5.08 -50.14
C LEU A 533 3.21 4.15 -51.34
N SER A 534 2.28 4.23 -52.29
CA SER A 534 2.41 3.60 -53.60
C SER A 534 3.39 4.41 -54.46
N LEU A 535 4.53 3.81 -54.79
CA LEU A 535 5.23 4.16 -56.02
C LEU A 535 4.45 3.55 -57.20
N PHE A 536 4.46 4.25 -58.34
CA PHE A 536 3.45 4.20 -59.41
C PHE A 536 2.07 4.77 -58.96
N GLY A 537 1.49 5.79 -59.59
CA GLY A 537 2.06 6.71 -60.60
C GLY A 537 1.03 7.16 -61.65
N SER A 538 0.34 8.27 -61.39
CA SER A 538 -0.41 9.11 -62.34
C SER A 538 -0.65 10.47 -61.70
#